data_AF-A0A959TES3-F1
#
_entry.id   AF-A0A959TES3-F1
#
_cell.length_a   1.000
_cell.length_b   1.000
_cell.length_c   1.000
_cell.angle_alpha   90.00
_cell.angle_beta   90.00
_cell.angle_gamma   90.00
#
_symmetry.space_group_name_H-M   'P 1'
#
loop_
_entity.id
_entity.type
_entity.pdbx_description
1 polymer ?
#
loop_
_entity_poly.entity_id
_entity_poly.type
_entity_poly.pdbx_seq_one_letter_code
_entity_poly.pdbx_strand_id
1 'polypeptide(L)'
;MLFKSLLLAALLIPITAATPMPDAVPGGPPRVSLAGSSGGAITKAELARHKTVDLIGCVPSARITKLSICIKDCEGKNAGYTSKGSVLTADMRTMLNDLPAGTPFTVRVAVVDDTGREWDVPDAVFVWNG
;
A
#
# COMPACT_ATOMS: atom_id res chain seq x y z
N MET A 1 69.65 -43.59 -6.61
CA MET A 1 68.33 -44.23 -6.41
C MET A 1 67.36 -43.17 -5.95
N LEU A 2 66.09 -43.33 -6.34
CA LEU A 2 64.95 -42.42 -6.18
C LEU A 2 64.83 -41.78 -4.78
N PHE A 3 64.33 -40.55 -4.69
CA PHE A 3 62.94 -40.30 -4.28
C PHE A 3 62.55 -38.84 -4.53
N LYS A 4 61.39 -38.69 -5.19
CA LYS A 4 60.82 -37.48 -5.75
C LYS A 4 59.66 -37.10 -4.82
N SER A 5 59.82 -36.07 -3.99
CA SER A 5 58.74 -35.61 -3.10
C SER A 5 58.14 -34.32 -3.64
N LEU A 6 57.02 -34.44 -4.34
CA LEU A 6 56.10 -33.33 -4.63
C LEU A 6 55.38 -32.97 -3.32
N LEU A 7 55.58 -31.75 -2.82
CA LEU A 7 54.75 -31.16 -1.78
C LEU A 7 53.61 -30.39 -2.46
N LEU A 8 52.40 -30.92 -2.36
CA LEU A 8 51.14 -30.27 -2.72
C LEU A 8 50.86 -29.17 -1.68
N ALA A 9 50.90 -27.90 -2.09
CA ALA A 9 50.46 -26.79 -1.25
C ALA A 9 48.92 -26.70 -1.30
N ALA A 10 48.25 -27.09 -0.22
CA ALA A 10 46.81 -26.94 -0.07
C ALA A 10 46.48 -25.47 0.27
N LEU A 11 45.85 -24.75 -0.67
CA LEU A 11 45.26 -23.44 -0.44
C LEU A 11 44.00 -23.58 0.44
N LEU A 12 44.11 -23.20 1.71
CA LEU A 12 42.97 -22.96 2.59
C LEU A 12 42.31 -21.63 2.23
N ILE A 13 41.26 -21.66 1.41
CA ILE A 13 40.39 -20.50 1.20
C ILE A 13 39.43 -20.46 2.40
N PRO A 14 39.40 -19.38 3.20
CA PRO A 14 38.38 -19.23 4.23
C PRO A 14 37.01 -19.10 3.55
N ILE A 15 36.14 -20.09 3.77
CA ILE A 15 34.73 -19.98 3.44
C ILE A 15 34.15 -18.99 4.44
N THR A 16 34.05 -17.72 4.04
CA THR A 16 33.28 -16.73 4.79
C THR A 16 31.83 -17.23 4.82
N ALA A 17 31.38 -17.68 5.99
CA ALA A 17 29.98 -17.95 6.22
C ALA A 17 29.19 -16.68 5.86
N ALA A 18 28.33 -16.77 4.86
CA ALA A 18 27.39 -15.71 4.56
C ALA A 18 26.57 -15.48 5.84
N THR A 19 26.73 -14.31 6.46
CA THR A 19 25.81 -13.87 7.49
C THR A 19 24.41 -13.98 6.91
N PRO A 20 23.44 -14.63 7.60
CA PRO A 20 22.06 -14.55 7.17
C PRO A 20 21.74 -13.07 7.05
N MET A 21 21.45 -12.62 5.83
CA MET A 21 20.92 -11.27 5.64
C MET A 21 19.67 -11.20 6.51
N PRO A 22 19.50 -10.17 7.35
CA PRO A 22 18.21 -9.97 8.00
C PRO A 22 17.18 -9.96 6.88
N ASP A 23 16.16 -10.81 6.99
CA ASP A 23 15.00 -10.78 6.09
C ASP A 23 14.60 -9.31 5.93
N ALA A 24 14.57 -8.82 4.69
CA ALA A 24 14.14 -7.45 4.42
C ALA A 24 12.80 -7.26 5.13
N VAL A 25 12.75 -6.38 6.14
CA VAL A 25 11.53 -6.12 6.92
C VAL A 25 10.43 -5.79 5.92
N PRO A 26 9.46 -6.68 5.69
CA PRO A 26 8.54 -6.45 4.58
C PRO A 26 7.68 -5.23 4.91
N GLY A 27 7.41 -4.42 3.88
CA GLY A 27 6.43 -3.32 3.80
C GLY A 27 6.34 -2.39 5.02
N GLY A 28 6.77 -1.14 4.86
CA GLY A 28 6.63 -0.09 5.89
C GLY A 28 5.21 0.09 6.46
N PRO A 29 5.01 1.07 7.36
CA PRO A 29 3.73 1.26 8.06
C PRO A 29 2.54 1.26 7.09
N PRO A 30 1.37 0.76 7.48
CA PRO A 30 0.23 0.61 6.59
C PRO A 30 -0.12 1.91 5.87
N ARG A 31 -0.54 1.77 4.61
CA ARG A 31 -0.94 2.87 3.73
C ARG A 31 -2.14 2.43 2.90
N VAL A 32 -3.05 3.37 2.68
CA VAL A 32 -4.06 3.27 1.64
C VAL A 32 -3.38 3.30 0.26
N SER A 33 -3.89 2.50 -0.67
CA SER A 33 -3.55 2.56 -2.09
C SER A 33 -4.80 2.58 -2.94
N LEU A 34 -4.86 3.49 -3.90
CA LEU A 34 -5.90 3.55 -4.92
C LEU A 34 -5.21 3.64 -6.28
N ALA A 35 -5.57 2.74 -7.19
CA ALA A 35 -4.93 2.61 -8.49
C ALA A 35 -3.39 2.46 -8.42
N GLY A 36 -2.89 1.79 -7.37
CA GLY A 36 -1.45 1.56 -7.16
C GLY A 36 -0.69 2.74 -6.56
N SER A 37 -1.36 3.84 -6.20
CA SER A 37 -0.75 5.00 -5.56
C SER A 37 -1.32 5.25 -4.17
N SER A 38 -0.48 5.73 -3.24
CA SER A 38 -0.88 6.17 -1.90
C SER A 38 -1.21 7.67 -1.81
N GLY A 39 -1.41 8.32 -2.95
CA GLY A 39 -1.84 9.72 -3.07
C GLY A 39 -1.57 10.31 -4.45
N GLY A 40 -1.85 11.60 -4.60
CA GLY A 40 -1.57 12.35 -5.82
C GLY A 40 -2.71 12.35 -6.84
N ALA A 41 -2.38 12.63 -8.09
CA ALA A 41 -3.39 12.76 -9.13
C ALA A 41 -4.01 11.40 -9.51
N ILE A 42 -5.32 11.39 -9.75
CA ILE A 42 -6.03 10.24 -10.30
C ILE A 42 -6.94 10.67 -11.44
N THR A 43 -6.89 9.92 -12.53
CA THR A 43 -7.71 10.11 -13.73
C THR A 43 -8.94 9.21 -13.70
N LYS A 44 -9.92 9.52 -14.54
CA LYS A 44 -11.09 8.65 -14.75
C LYS A 44 -10.73 7.28 -15.31
N ALA A 45 -9.70 7.19 -16.15
CA ALA A 45 -9.24 5.92 -16.70
C ALA A 45 -8.67 5.00 -15.59
N GLU A 46 -7.91 5.57 -14.65
CA GLU A 46 -7.37 4.83 -13.51
C GLU A 46 -8.49 4.38 -12.56
N LEU A 47 -9.41 5.28 -12.22
CA LEU A 47 -10.55 4.95 -11.35
C LEU A 47 -11.48 3.90 -11.99
N ALA A 48 -11.63 3.90 -13.31
CA ALA A 48 -12.43 2.90 -14.03
C ALA A 48 -11.78 1.50 -13.99
N ARG A 49 -10.45 1.44 -14.04
CA ARG A 49 -9.66 0.20 -13.95
C ARG A 49 -9.56 -0.33 -12.52
N HIS A 50 -9.51 0.55 -11.53
CA HIS A 50 -9.31 0.20 -10.12
C HIS A 50 -10.49 0.65 -9.27
N LYS A 51 -11.40 -0.30 -8.99
CA LYS A 51 -12.61 -0.07 -8.19
C LYS A 51 -12.44 -0.44 -6.72
N THR A 52 -11.24 -0.88 -6.34
CA THR A 52 -10.89 -1.30 -5.00
C THR A 52 -9.82 -0.38 -4.43
N VAL A 53 -9.93 -0.13 -3.13
CA VAL A 53 -8.87 0.46 -2.33
C VAL A 53 -8.08 -0.68 -1.70
N ASP A 54 -6.78 -0.68 -1.92
CA ASP A 54 -5.88 -1.69 -1.39
C ASP A 54 -5.20 -1.18 -0.12
N LEU A 55 -4.77 -2.10 0.73
CA LEU A 55 -3.93 -1.83 1.87
C LEU A 55 -2.51 -2.30 1.55
N ILE A 56 -1.54 -1.38 1.58
CA ILE A 56 -0.11 -1.68 1.40
C ILE A 56 0.57 -1.57 2.77
N GLY A 57 1.58 -2.43 3.01
CA GLY A 57 2.37 -2.44 4.24
C GLY A 57 2.26 -3.78 4.97
N CYS A 58 3.12 -4.00 5.96
CA CYS A 58 3.09 -5.22 6.74
C CYS A 58 2.00 -5.18 7.81
N VAL A 59 0.80 -5.62 7.42
CA VAL A 59 -0.26 -5.94 8.37
C VAL A 59 -0.81 -7.33 8.05
N PRO A 60 -0.32 -8.38 8.73
CA PRO A 60 -0.71 -9.75 8.42
C PRO A 60 -2.21 -9.94 8.67
N SER A 61 -2.87 -10.68 7.77
CA SER A 61 -4.30 -11.00 7.86
C SER A 61 -5.25 -9.79 7.93
N ALA A 62 -4.77 -8.59 7.56
CA ALA A 62 -5.56 -7.38 7.63
C ALA A 62 -6.59 -7.29 6.50
N ARG A 63 -7.77 -6.75 6.84
CA ARG A 63 -8.82 -6.43 5.88
C ARG A 63 -9.43 -5.07 6.16
N ILE A 64 -9.80 -4.37 5.09
CA ILE A 64 -10.57 -3.13 5.17
C ILE A 64 -12.02 -3.49 5.52
N THR A 65 -12.53 -2.97 6.63
CA THR A 65 -13.92 -3.17 7.07
C THR A 65 -14.81 -2.01 6.68
N LYS A 66 -14.24 -0.82 6.56
CA LYS A 66 -14.93 0.43 6.20
C LYS A 66 -14.07 1.26 5.27
N LEU A 67 -14.68 1.81 4.24
CA LEU A 67 -14.07 2.74 3.30
C LEU A 67 -14.88 4.04 3.32
N SER A 68 -14.19 5.18 3.39
CA SER A 68 -14.80 6.50 3.31
C SER A 68 -14.06 7.35 2.27
N ILE A 69 -14.82 8.01 1.40
CA ILE A 69 -14.31 9.02 0.47
C ILE A 69 -14.85 10.36 0.91
N CYS A 70 -13.98 11.30 1.25
CA CYS A 70 -14.34 12.61 1.77
C CYS A 70 -13.80 13.71 0.85
N ILE A 71 -14.66 14.65 0.49
CA ILE A 71 -14.29 15.94 -0.10
C ILE A 71 -14.49 17.02 0.94
N LYS A 72 -13.73 18.12 0.84
CA LYS A 72 -14.07 19.33 1.58
C LYS A 72 -15.18 20.04 0.84
N ASP A 73 -16.29 20.30 1.53
CA ASP A 73 -17.32 21.19 1.01
C ASP A 73 -16.86 22.66 1.03
N CYS A 74 -17.70 23.56 0.53
CA CYS A 74 -17.40 25.00 0.47
C CYS A 74 -17.22 25.63 1.86
N GLU A 75 -17.65 24.97 2.94
CA GLU A 75 -17.48 25.40 4.33
C GLU A 75 -16.25 24.74 4.99
N GLY A 76 -15.50 23.93 4.25
CA GLY A 76 -14.34 23.20 4.72
C GLY A 76 -14.67 21.96 5.56
N LYS A 77 -15.95 21.56 5.63
CA LYS A 77 -16.38 20.34 6.32
C LYS A 77 -16.20 19.14 5.40
N ASN A 78 -15.98 17.98 6.00
CA ASN A 78 -15.89 16.73 5.25
C ASN A 78 -17.29 16.28 4.84
N ALA A 79 -17.59 16.37 3.55
CA ALA A 79 -18.74 15.72 2.92
C ALA A 79 -18.27 14.46 2.20
N GLY A 80 -19.06 13.40 2.16
CA GLY A 80 -18.59 12.17 1.55
C GLY A 80 -19.48 10.97 1.71
N TYR A 81 -19.04 9.86 1.11
CA TYR A 81 -19.70 8.56 1.21
C TYR A 81 -18.87 7.61 2.06
N THR A 82 -19.57 6.68 2.70
CA THR A 82 -18.99 5.61 3.49
C THR A 82 -19.60 4.29 3.06
N SER A 83 -18.78 3.25 2.93
CA SER A 83 -19.20 1.89 2.59
C SER A 83 -18.51 0.85 3.48
N LYS A 84 -19.02 -0.37 3.45
CA LYS A 84 -18.38 -1.54 4.06
C LYS A 84 -17.42 -2.18 3.06
N GLY A 85 -16.28 -2.65 3.54
CA GLY A 85 -15.25 -3.29 2.72
C GLY A 85 -14.37 -2.31 1.95
N SER A 86 -13.59 -2.84 1.00
CA SER A 86 -12.59 -2.10 0.21
C SER A 86 -13.10 -1.59 -1.14
N VAL A 87 -14.33 -1.92 -1.53
CA VAL A 87 -14.85 -1.63 -2.87
C VAL A 87 -15.51 -0.25 -2.92
N LEU A 88 -15.13 0.55 -3.91
CA LEU A 88 -15.79 1.82 -4.23
C LEU A 88 -17.21 1.56 -4.75
N THR A 89 -18.20 2.13 -4.07
CA THR A 89 -19.61 2.00 -4.45
C THR A 89 -19.91 2.73 -5.77
N ALA A 90 -21.08 2.52 -6.33
CA ALA A 90 -21.55 3.33 -7.47
C ALA A 90 -21.59 4.82 -7.09
N ASP A 91 -22.20 5.16 -5.96
CA ASP A 91 -22.32 6.55 -5.50
C ASP A 91 -20.98 7.23 -5.27
N MET A 92 -20.01 6.53 -4.67
CA MET A 92 -18.64 7.04 -4.52
C MET A 92 -18.00 7.36 -5.88
N ARG A 93 -18.17 6.47 -6.86
CA ARG A 93 -17.61 6.67 -8.20
C ARG A 93 -18.34 7.78 -8.95
N THR A 94 -19.65 7.89 -8.84
CA THR A 94 -20.43 8.99 -9.41
C THR A 94 -19.96 10.31 -8.82
N MET A 95 -19.86 10.41 -7.48
CA MET A 95 -19.35 11.59 -6.80
C MET A 95 -17.98 12.01 -7.33
N LEU A 96 -17.02 11.08 -7.43
CA LEU A 96 -15.67 11.39 -7.94
C LEU A 96 -15.69 11.84 -9.40
N ASN A 97 -16.54 11.25 -10.26
CA ASN A 97 -16.66 11.66 -11.66
C ASN A 97 -17.29 13.05 -11.83
N ASP A 98 -18.12 13.47 -10.89
CA ASP A 98 -18.79 14.78 -10.91
C ASP A 98 -17.92 15.90 -10.31
N LEU A 99 -16.75 15.57 -9.73
CA LEU A 99 -15.84 16.57 -9.21
C LEU A 99 -15.20 17.39 -10.34
N PRO A 100 -15.01 18.71 -10.14
CA PRO A 100 -14.13 19.50 -11.00
C PRO A 100 -12.70 18.95 -10.97
N ALA A 101 -12.01 18.97 -12.11
CA ALA A 101 -10.58 18.66 -12.15
C ALA A 101 -9.79 19.60 -11.22
N GLY A 102 -8.75 19.08 -10.57
CA GLY A 102 -8.00 19.75 -9.51
C GLY A 102 -8.62 19.63 -8.11
N THR A 103 -9.79 19.00 -7.95
CA THR A 103 -10.44 18.89 -6.64
C THR A 103 -9.76 17.83 -5.77
N PRO A 104 -9.28 18.17 -4.56
CA PRO A 104 -8.73 17.19 -3.65
C PRO A 104 -9.83 16.37 -2.98
N PHE A 105 -9.58 15.09 -2.78
CA PHE A 105 -10.40 14.21 -1.96
C PHE A 105 -9.53 13.29 -1.10
N THR A 106 -10.09 12.82 0.00
CA THR A 106 -9.43 11.99 1.00
C THR A 106 -10.04 10.60 0.98
N VAL A 107 -9.18 9.58 1.00
CA VAL A 107 -9.55 8.18 1.17
C VAL A 107 -9.16 7.75 2.58
N ARG A 108 -10.15 7.33 3.36
CA ARG A 108 -9.98 6.82 4.71
C ARG A 108 -10.47 5.39 4.78
N VAL A 109 -9.73 4.55 5.50
CA VAL A 109 -10.10 3.14 5.73
C VAL A 109 -10.09 2.83 7.22
N ALA A 110 -10.99 1.93 7.64
CA ALA A 110 -10.83 1.22 8.91
C ALA A 110 -10.34 -0.20 8.59
N VAL A 111 -9.30 -0.63 9.29
CA VAL A 111 -8.63 -1.92 9.08
C VAL A 111 -8.64 -2.71 10.36
N VAL A 112 -8.98 -3.99 10.23
CA VAL A 112 -8.86 -4.96 11.33
C VAL A 112 -8.08 -6.17 10.86
N ASP A 113 -7.32 -6.79 11.76
CA ASP A 113 -6.70 -8.08 11.53
C ASP A 113 -7.64 -9.26 11.87
N ASP A 114 -7.11 -10.48 11.85
CA ASP A 114 -7.83 -11.71 12.21
C ASP A 114 -8.12 -11.82 13.70
N THR A 115 -7.32 -11.16 14.55
CA THR A 115 -7.56 -11.05 16.00
C THR A 115 -8.64 -10.02 16.36
N GLY A 116 -9.07 -9.22 15.38
CA GLY A 116 -10.04 -8.15 15.56
C GLY A 116 -9.42 -6.84 16.07
N ARG A 117 -8.09 -6.74 16.12
CA ARG A 117 -7.40 -5.50 16.47
C ARG A 117 -7.53 -4.50 15.34
N GLU A 118 -7.87 -3.26 15.69
CA GLU A 118 -7.90 -2.14 14.77
C GLU A 118 -6.48 -1.60 14.51
N TRP A 119 -6.23 -1.25 13.26
CA TRP A 119 -4.97 -0.66 12.82
C TRP A 119 -5.19 0.79 12.41
N ASP A 120 -4.34 1.66 12.92
CA ASP A 120 -4.29 3.05 12.48
C ASP A 120 -3.62 3.10 11.10
N VAL A 121 -4.38 3.57 10.10
CA VAL A 121 -3.93 3.71 8.72
C VAL A 121 -4.08 5.17 8.34
N PRO A 122 -2.98 5.88 8.00
CA PRO A 122 -3.06 7.26 7.58
C PRO A 122 -3.98 7.43 6.37
N ASP A 123 -4.78 8.49 6.41
CA ASP A 123 -5.60 8.93 5.29
C ASP A 123 -4.71 9.23 4.07
N ALA A 124 -5.17 8.84 2.88
CA ALA A 124 -4.51 9.19 1.62
C ALA A 124 -5.25 10.34 0.93
N VAL A 125 -4.51 11.33 0.46
CA VAL A 125 -5.08 12.49 -0.26
C VAL A 125 -4.76 12.37 -1.74
N PHE A 126 -5.80 12.51 -2.54
CA PHE A 126 -5.74 12.47 -4.00
C PHE A 126 -6.29 13.76 -4.59
N VAL A 127 -5.93 14.02 -5.84
CA VAL A 127 -6.46 15.13 -6.64
C VAL A 127 -7.13 14.54 -7.87
N TRP A 128 -8.40 14.86 -8.08
CA TRP A 128 -9.15 14.41 -9.23
C TRP A 128 -8.70 15.15 -10.50
N ASN A 129 -8.36 14.43 -11.58
CA ASN A 129 -7.92 15.03 -12.85
C ASN A 129 -8.90 14.85 -14.02
N GLY A 130 -10.04 14.19 -13.81
CA GLY A 130 -11.04 13.95 -14.85
C GLY A 130 -10.84 12.68 -15.67
#